data_AF-A0A4Y9ZMJ6-F1
#
_entry.id   AF-A0A4Y9ZMJ6-F1
#
_cell.length_a   1.000
_cell.length_b   1.000
_cell.length_c   1.000
_cell.angle_alpha   90.00
_cell.angle_beta   90.00
_cell.angle_gamma   90.00
#
_symmetry.space_group_name_H-M   'P 1'
#
loop_
_entity.id
_entity.type
_entity.pdbx_description
1 polymer ?
#
loop_
_entity_poly.entity_id
_entity_poly.type
_entity_poly.pdbx_seq_one_letter_code
_entity_poly.pdbx_strand_id
1 'polypeptide(L)'
;MMNVLKKMSSLEELSVHSWIKEYFSDNDITDPDLDPQSTIVFLQLQLFKFTCNTLVKCARFIQLLSLLQTTCIHLHCISNLLAEAILLLSYLPQQHLNGLSPLPLTKLTIFYLRMQAEIHGLPSTTDIHGNPPRAFKLDVCIPSMHHAISGARIRHIFSPLHLLSVTSLMLYSGSLSIDWSPTLVMLQSVEEISVLSCKWNLFVCMLSTVMPVQAQHAIRQGVQMPCPCLCRLQFTHPCDLHCCEIADTLFLESLTIVLDMRRTDSVSVEEVVIQGKHVSLKELRTLKMMKHGEVWGNSAHL
;
A
#
# COMPACT_ATOMS: atom_id res chain seq x y z
N MET A 1 -12.27 19.27 26.05
CA MET A 1 -12.70 18.82 24.69
C MET A 1 -13.08 17.34 24.65
N MET A 2 -12.28 16.42 25.19
CA MET A 2 -12.64 14.99 25.21
C MET A 2 -14.00 14.72 25.88
N ASN A 3 -14.32 15.43 26.97
CA ASN A 3 -15.63 15.37 27.61
C ASN A 3 -16.79 15.92 26.75
N VAL A 4 -16.50 16.75 25.75
CA VAL A 4 -17.48 17.23 24.77
C VAL A 4 -17.69 16.16 23.69
N LEU A 5 -16.60 15.61 23.14
CA LEU A 5 -16.65 14.52 22.16
C LEU A 5 -17.34 13.27 22.74
N LYS A 6 -17.08 12.91 24.01
CA LYS A 6 -17.76 11.81 24.72
C LYS A 6 -19.28 12.02 24.84
N LYS A 7 -19.77 13.27 24.75
CA LYS A 7 -21.21 13.60 24.79
C LYS A 7 -21.84 13.65 23.39
N MET A 8 -21.04 13.57 22.32
CA MET A 8 -21.48 13.65 20.93
C MET A 8 -21.64 12.24 20.33
N SER A 9 -22.51 11.42 20.93
CA SER A 9 -22.73 10.03 20.49
C SER A 9 -23.34 9.92 19.09
N SER A 10 -24.01 10.97 18.61
CA SER A 10 -24.62 11.05 17.28
C SER A 10 -23.75 11.77 16.24
N LEU A 11 -22.44 11.88 16.49
CA LEU A 11 -21.52 12.54 15.57
C LEU A 11 -21.28 11.67 14.34
N GLU A 12 -21.74 12.14 13.18
CA GLU A 12 -21.54 11.46 11.89
C GLU A 12 -20.24 11.87 11.20
N GLU A 13 -19.82 13.13 11.38
CA GLU A 13 -18.58 13.66 10.81
C GLU A 13 -17.72 14.37 11.86
N LEU A 14 -16.43 14.05 11.87
CA LEU A 14 -15.43 14.69 12.72
C LEU A 14 -14.29 15.19 11.84
N SER A 15 -14.16 16.51 11.76
CA SER A 15 -13.06 17.19 11.08
C SER A 15 -12.16 17.90 12.08
N VAL A 16 -10.90 17.49 12.16
CA VAL A 16 -9.90 18.13 13.03
C VAL A 16 -8.78 18.69 12.16
N HIS A 17 -8.49 19.98 12.31
CA HIS A 17 -7.46 20.67 11.52
C HIS A 17 -6.52 21.39 12.47
N SER A 18 -5.20 21.19 12.41
CA SER A 18 -4.13 22.01 13.03
C SER A 18 -4.23 22.40 14.53
N TRP A 19 -5.26 21.92 15.25
CA TRP A 19 -5.72 22.48 16.52
C TRP A 19 -4.99 22.00 17.76
N ILE A 20 -4.08 21.05 17.64
CA ILE A 20 -3.42 20.48 18.81
C ILE A 20 -2.17 21.27 19.20
N LYS A 21 -2.14 22.61 19.06
CA LYS A 21 -1.03 23.37 19.63
C LYS A 21 -1.15 23.49 21.15
N GLU A 22 -2.36 23.64 21.68
CA GLU A 22 -2.60 24.04 23.08
C GLU A 22 -2.82 22.88 24.07
N TYR A 23 -3.20 21.67 23.60
CA TYR A 23 -3.64 20.60 24.52
C TYR A 23 -2.51 19.73 25.12
N PHE A 24 -1.30 19.81 24.58
CA PHE A 24 -0.16 18.99 25.02
C PHE A 24 1.09 19.88 25.16
N SER A 25 0.97 21.03 25.83
CA SER A 25 2.12 21.87 26.18
C SER A 25 3.00 21.26 27.27
N ASP A 26 2.52 20.22 27.97
CA ASP A 26 3.29 19.53 28.99
C ASP A 26 4.08 18.36 28.42
N ASN A 27 5.40 18.48 28.59
CA ASN A 27 6.46 17.66 28.05
C ASN A 27 6.61 16.32 28.80
N ASP A 28 5.65 15.41 28.68
CA ASP A 28 5.94 13.99 28.98
C ASP A 28 5.65 13.14 27.76
N ILE A 29 6.72 12.74 27.09
CA ILE A 29 6.75 11.92 25.87
C ILE A 29 6.59 10.43 26.21
N THR A 30 6.57 10.09 27.50
CA THR A 30 6.77 8.73 28.01
C THR A 30 5.75 8.31 29.07
N ASP A 31 4.51 8.80 29.05
CA ASP A 31 3.48 8.26 29.95
C ASP A 31 2.72 7.10 29.29
N PRO A 32 3.08 5.82 29.57
CA PRO A 32 2.33 4.66 29.12
C PRO A 32 1.00 4.47 29.86
N ASP A 33 0.68 5.29 30.87
CA ASP A 33 -0.52 5.14 31.71
C ASP A 33 -1.71 5.99 31.22
N LEU A 34 -1.89 6.11 29.89
CA LEU A 34 -3.16 6.58 29.35
C LEU A 34 -4.24 5.52 29.63
N ASP A 35 -5.03 5.76 30.69
CA ASP A 35 -6.11 4.90 31.16
C ASP A 35 -6.99 4.42 29.99
N PRO A 36 -7.14 3.11 29.74
CA PRO A 36 -7.97 2.57 28.65
C PRO A 36 -9.44 3.01 28.72
N GLN A 37 -9.92 3.50 29.88
CA GLN A 37 -11.25 4.12 30.04
C GLN A 37 -11.38 5.51 29.40
N SER A 38 -10.28 6.10 28.92
CA SER A 38 -10.27 7.39 28.24
C SER A 38 -10.73 7.33 26.78
N THR A 39 -10.86 6.14 26.19
CA THR A 39 -11.28 5.89 24.81
C THR A 39 -12.66 6.49 24.52
N ILE A 40 -12.79 7.19 23.39
CA ILE A 40 -14.01 7.79 22.87
C ILE A 40 -14.51 6.90 21.73
N VAL A 41 -15.69 6.33 21.92
CA VAL A 41 -16.35 5.51 20.89
C VAL A 41 -17.34 6.38 20.14
N PHE A 42 -17.18 6.51 18.82
CA PHE A 42 -18.16 7.17 17.97
C PHE A 42 -18.94 6.12 17.16
N LEU A 43 -20.13 5.75 17.66
CA LEU A 43 -20.95 4.69 17.06
C LEU A 43 -21.59 5.08 15.72
N GLN A 44 -21.72 6.37 15.44
CA GLN A 44 -22.35 6.87 14.22
C GLN A 44 -21.37 7.54 13.26
N LEU A 45 -20.07 7.55 13.59
CA LEU A 45 -19.09 8.29 12.80
C LEU A 45 -18.86 7.59 11.45
N GLN A 46 -19.28 8.27 10.40
CA GLN A 46 -19.12 7.85 9.02
C GLN A 46 -17.85 8.44 8.40
N LEU A 47 -17.44 9.63 8.83
CA LEU A 47 -16.30 10.33 8.24
C LEU A 47 -15.40 10.97 9.30
N PHE A 48 -14.15 10.54 9.31
CA PHE A 48 -13.09 11.14 10.10
C PHE A 48 -12.07 11.83 9.18
N LYS A 49 -12.02 13.15 9.23
CA LYS A 49 -11.05 13.98 8.51
C LYS A 49 -10.06 14.57 9.49
N PHE A 50 -8.78 14.38 9.21
CA PHE A 50 -7.74 14.80 10.11
C PHE A 50 -6.59 15.45 9.35
N THR A 51 -6.31 16.72 9.66
CA THR A 51 -5.24 17.50 9.01
C THR A 51 -4.24 17.95 10.06
N CYS A 52 -2.97 17.58 9.89
CA CYS A 52 -1.94 17.85 10.88
C CYS A 52 -0.65 18.48 10.35
N ASN A 53 -0.11 19.36 11.19
CA ASN A 53 1.20 19.99 11.03
C ASN A 53 2.27 19.38 11.95
N THR A 54 1.88 18.70 13.04
CA THR A 54 2.80 18.07 14.03
C THR A 54 2.25 16.74 14.50
N LEU A 55 2.96 15.63 14.29
CA LEU A 55 2.35 14.30 14.29
C LEU A 55 2.25 13.61 15.65
N VAL A 56 3.07 13.97 16.64
CA VAL A 56 3.04 13.40 18.00
C VAL A 56 1.72 13.66 18.71
N LYS A 57 1.18 14.86 18.59
CA LYS A 57 -0.07 15.24 19.26
C LYS A 57 -1.31 14.64 18.60
N CYS A 58 -1.17 14.38 17.30
CA CYS A 58 -2.21 13.81 16.45
C CYS A 58 -2.36 12.33 16.68
N ALA A 59 -1.24 11.62 16.69
CA ALA A 59 -1.09 10.27 17.17
C ALA A 59 -1.85 10.02 18.48
N ARG A 60 -1.56 10.83 19.51
CA ARG A 60 -2.24 10.74 20.82
C ARG A 60 -3.75 10.91 20.72
N PHE A 61 -4.20 11.88 19.92
CA PHE A 61 -5.64 12.09 19.75
C PHE A 61 -6.30 10.89 19.09
N ILE A 62 -5.69 10.32 18.05
CA ILE A 62 -6.23 9.16 17.32
C ILE A 62 -6.24 7.90 18.21
N GLN A 63 -5.23 7.68 19.06
CA GLN A 63 -5.23 6.57 20.03
C GLN A 63 -6.43 6.59 20.97
N LEU A 64 -6.97 7.77 21.24
CA LEU A 64 -8.13 7.95 22.11
C LEU A 64 -9.46 7.73 21.38
N LEU A 65 -9.45 7.42 20.09
CA LEU A 65 -10.65 7.17 19.30
C LEU A 65 -10.81 5.69 19.04
N SER A 66 -12.01 5.16 19.28
CA SER A 66 -12.47 3.89 18.74
C SER A 66 -13.34 4.19 17.53
N LEU A 67 -12.82 3.90 16.34
CA LEU A 67 -13.50 4.09 15.07
C LEU A 67 -14.13 2.77 14.64
N LEU A 68 -15.37 2.83 14.14
CA LEU A 68 -16.05 1.65 13.59
C LEU A 68 -15.49 1.28 12.21
N GLN A 69 -15.78 0.05 11.79
CA GLN A 69 -15.30 -0.47 10.51
C GLN A 69 -15.94 0.22 9.29
N THR A 70 -17.08 0.87 9.52
CA THR A 70 -17.82 1.63 8.50
C THR A 70 -17.31 3.06 8.34
N THR A 71 -16.32 3.48 9.14
CA THR A 71 -15.81 4.84 9.10
C THR A 71 -14.87 5.03 7.91
N CYS A 72 -15.08 6.11 7.16
CA CYS A 72 -14.14 6.61 6.16
C CYS A 72 -13.08 7.49 6.86
N ILE A 73 -11.81 7.17 6.66
CA ILE A 73 -10.69 7.91 7.27
C ILE A 73 -9.92 8.68 6.21
N HIS A 74 -9.83 9.99 6.39
CA HIS A 74 -9.04 10.90 5.56
C HIS A 74 -7.96 11.56 6.42
N LEU A 75 -6.70 11.19 6.20
CA LEU A 75 -5.54 11.74 6.90
C LEU A 75 -4.74 12.64 5.96
N HIS A 76 -4.50 13.88 6.37
CA HIS A 76 -3.71 14.86 5.64
C HIS A 76 -2.50 15.26 6.49
N CYS A 77 -1.31 14.87 6.04
CA CYS A 77 -0.05 15.16 6.69
C CYS A 77 0.72 16.25 5.91
N ILE A 78 1.02 17.36 6.60
CA ILE A 78 1.76 18.51 6.04
C ILE A 78 3.25 18.48 6.44
N SER A 79 3.71 17.49 7.23
CA SER A 79 5.12 17.45 7.68
C SER A 79 6.10 17.16 6.55
N ASN A 80 7.27 17.79 6.63
CA ASN A 80 8.43 17.52 5.78
C ASN A 80 9.25 16.31 6.26
N LEU A 81 9.06 15.90 7.52
CA LEU A 81 9.84 14.84 8.15
C LEU A 81 9.06 13.53 8.09
N LEU A 82 9.55 12.60 7.27
CA LEU A 82 8.91 11.29 7.12
C LEU A 82 8.78 10.53 8.45
N ALA A 83 9.78 10.64 9.33
CA ALA A 83 9.74 10.02 10.66
C ALA A 83 8.49 10.44 11.44
N GLU A 84 8.07 11.69 11.30
CA GLU A 84 6.86 12.18 11.93
C GLU A 84 5.61 11.61 11.24
N ALA A 85 5.63 11.47 9.91
CA ALA A 85 4.51 10.92 9.12
C ALA A 85 4.19 9.47 9.49
N ILE A 86 5.23 8.68 9.79
CA ILE A 86 5.13 7.28 10.20
C ILE A 86 4.44 7.16 11.56
N LEU A 87 4.78 8.04 12.51
CA LEU A 87 4.22 7.99 13.86
C LEU A 87 2.70 7.98 13.80
N LEU A 88 2.07 8.90 13.05
CA LEU A 88 0.60 8.97 12.95
C LEU A 88 -0.07 7.64 12.61
N LEU A 89 0.53 6.84 11.71
CA LEU A 89 -0.03 5.56 11.28
C LEU A 89 0.16 4.47 12.33
N SER A 90 1.25 4.50 13.10
CA SER A 90 1.46 3.64 14.28
C SER A 90 0.40 3.82 15.35
N TYR A 91 -0.35 4.91 15.28
CA TYR A 91 -1.34 5.31 16.26
C TYR A 91 -2.75 5.40 15.70
N LEU A 92 -2.96 5.03 14.43
CA LEU A 92 -4.29 4.70 13.94
C LEU A 92 -4.90 3.67 14.90
N PRO A 93 -6.21 3.74 15.23
CA PRO A 93 -6.80 2.84 16.19
C PRO A 93 -6.61 1.43 15.66
N GLN A 94 -5.59 0.75 16.20
CA GLN A 94 -5.31 -0.63 15.89
C GLN A 94 -6.44 -1.35 16.59
N GLN A 95 -7.52 -1.65 15.85
CA GLN A 95 -8.60 -2.39 16.45
C GLN A 95 -7.96 -3.69 16.98
N HIS A 96 -7.97 -3.85 18.31
CA HIS A 96 -7.63 -5.09 18.99
C HIS A 96 -8.70 -6.12 18.65
N LEU A 97 -8.74 -6.53 17.38
CA LEU A 97 -9.57 -7.62 16.91
C LEU A 97 -8.71 -8.87 17.02
N ASN A 98 -8.97 -9.68 18.04
CA ASN A 98 -8.47 -11.03 18.28
C ASN A 98 -8.09 -11.83 17.00
N GLY A 99 -6.95 -11.52 16.37
CA GLY A 99 -6.48 -12.15 15.13
C GLY A 99 -7.24 -11.82 13.83
N LEU A 100 -8.12 -10.81 13.77
CA LEU A 100 -8.78 -10.40 12.52
C LEU A 100 -8.17 -9.07 12.02
N SER A 101 -7.89 -9.01 10.72
CA SER A 101 -7.14 -7.91 10.08
C SER A 101 -7.62 -6.52 10.54
N PRO A 102 -6.71 -5.61 10.96
CA PRO A 102 -7.04 -4.29 11.49
C PRO A 102 -7.48 -3.28 10.41
N LEU A 103 -7.54 -3.68 9.14
CA LEU A 103 -8.11 -2.89 8.06
C LEU A 103 -9.49 -3.41 7.64
N PRO A 104 -10.55 -2.89 8.28
CA PRO A 104 -11.84 -2.80 7.65
C PRO A 104 -12.33 -1.36 7.81
N LEU A 105 -11.99 -0.51 6.85
CA LEU A 105 -12.56 0.83 6.70
C LEU A 105 -13.28 0.84 5.37
N THR A 106 -14.47 1.44 5.29
CA THR A 106 -15.15 1.68 4.00
C THR A 106 -14.26 2.43 3.03
N LYS A 107 -13.36 3.27 3.56
CA LYS A 107 -12.33 3.98 2.80
C LYS A 107 -11.20 4.46 3.71
N LEU A 108 -9.96 4.30 3.26
CA LEU A 108 -8.78 4.94 3.84
C LEU A 108 -8.16 5.85 2.79
N THR A 109 -7.87 7.09 3.15
CA THR A 109 -7.14 8.01 2.29
C THR A 109 -6.09 8.73 3.13
N ILE A 110 -4.83 8.66 2.71
CA ILE A 110 -3.70 9.31 3.36
C ILE A 110 -2.99 10.18 2.32
N PHE A 111 -2.89 11.48 2.59
CA PHE A 111 -2.17 12.44 1.77
C PHE A 111 -0.94 12.95 2.52
N TYR A 112 0.24 12.73 1.95
CA TYR A 112 1.50 13.34 2.36
C TYR A 112 1.78 14.54 1.46
N LEU A 113 1.18 15.69 1.81
CA LEU A 113 1.12 16.86 0.93
C LEU A 113 2.49 17.39 0.50
N ARG A 114 3.49 17.33 1.38
CA ARG A 114 4.86 17.78 1.09
C ARG A 114 5.66 16.79 0.26
N MET A 115 5.41 15.50 0.46
CA MET A 115 6.03 14.43 -0.33
C MET A 115 5.30 14.18 -1.64
N GLN A 116 4.13 14.81 -1.83
CA GLN A 116 3.18 14.53 -2.90
C GLN A 116 2.94 13.02 -3.04
N ALA A 117 2.79 12.32 -1.92
CA ALA A 117 2.51 10.90 -1.89
C ALA A 117 1.09 10.67 -1.36
N GLU A 118 0.38 9.73 -1.97
CA GLU A 118 -0.99 9.39 -1.62
C GLU A 118 -1.14 7.89 -1.46
N ILE A 119 -1.91 7.48 -0.46
CA ILE A 119 -2.31 6.09 -0.24
C ILE A 119 -3.81 6.07 -0.14
N HIS A 120 -4.46 5.31 -1.01
CA HIS A 120 -5.89 5.08 -1.01
C HIS A 120 -6.16 3.61 -0.73
N GLY A 121 -7.15 3.34 0.09
CA GLY A 121 -7.55 2.01 0.50
C GLY A 121 -9.06 1.87 0.41
N LEU A 122 -9.53 0.82 -0.25
CA LEU A 122 -10.95 0.56 -0.47
C LEU A 122 -11.22 -0.94 -0.35
N PRO A 123 -12.42 -1.36 0.12
CA PRO A 123 -12.85 -2.74 0.00
C PRO A 123 -12.80 -3.19 -1.46
N SER A 124 -12.29 -4.40 -1.71
CA SER A 124 -12.27 -4.96 -3.05
C SER A 124 -13.69 -5.28 -3.50
N THR A 125 -14.01 -4.92 -4.74
CA THR A 125 -15.30 -5.26 -5.36
C THR A 125 -15.32 -6.67 -5.95
N THR A 126 -14.22 -7.42 -5.86
CA THR A 126 -14.08 -8.77 -6.44
C THR A 126 -14.79 -9.87 -5.62
N ASP A 127 -15.35 -9.55 -4.45
CA ASP A 127 -16.15 -10.45 -3.61
C ASP A 127 -17.61 -10.64 -4.14
N ILE A 128 -17.76 -10.96 -5.42
CA ILE A 128 -19.07 -11.40 -5.99
C ILE A 128 -19.31 -12.89 -5.71
N HIS A 129 -18.29 -13.64 -5.26
CA HIS A 129 -18.40 -15.08 -4.96
C HIS A 129 -17.94 -15.44 -3.55
N GLY A 130 -18.77 -15.13 -2.55
CA GLY A 130 -18.88 -15.90 -1.30
C GLY A 130 -17.68 -15.97 -0.35
N ASN A 131 -16.56 -15.31 -0.64
CA ASN A 131 -15.45 -15.19 0.30
C ASN A 131 -15.77 -14.16 1.41
N PRO A 132 -15.23 -14.34 2.62
CA PRO A 132 -15.51 -13.44 3.73
C PRO A 132 -15.07 -12.00 3.38
N PRO A 133 -15.79 -10.98 3.89
CA PRO A 133 -15.77 -9.58 3.42
C PRO A 133 -14.47 -8.82 3.76
N ARG A 134 -13.33 -9.30 3.29
CA ARG A 134 -12.01 -8.96 3.84
C ARG A 134 -10.95 -8.65 2.79
N ALA A 135 -11.26 -8.74 1.50
CA ALA A 135 -10.34 -8.33 0.46
C ALA A 135 -10.25 -6.79 0.42
N PHE A 136 -9.04 -6.23 0.59
CA PHE A 136 -8.79 -4.79 0.54
C PHE A 136 -7.88 -4.45 -0.63
N LYS A 137 -8.24 -3.41 -1.38
CA LYS A 137 -7.42 -2.84 -2.44
C LYS A 137 -6.67 -1.63 -1.91
N LEU A 138 -5.38 -1.55 -2.21
CA LEU A 138 -4.50 -0.46 -1.81
C LEU A 138 -3.86 0.18 -3.04
N ASP A 139 -4.09 1.47 -3.25
CA ASP A 139 -3.48 2.26 -4.31
C ASP A 139 -2.45 3.22 -3.72
N VAL A 140 -1.22 3.17 -4.23
CA VAL A 140 -0.08 3.94 -3.73
C VAL A 140 0.46 4.81 -4.85
N CYS A 141 0.34 6.12 -4.70
CA CYS A 141 0.69 7.10 -5.72
C CYS A 141 1.80 8.01 -5.22
N ILE A 142 2.97 7.98 -5.86
CA ILE A 142 4.15 8.78 -5.54
C ILE A 142 4.63 9.47 -6.84
N PRO A 143 3.92 10.51 -7.32
CA PRO A 143 4.23 11.24 -8.56
C PRO A 143 5.56 12.02 -8.56
N SER A 144 6.12 12.35 -7.39
CA SER A 144 7.11 13.43 -7.26
C SER A 144 8.45 13.19 -7.99
N MET A 145 8.97 14.25 -8.62
CA MET A 145 10.29 14.29 -9.30
C MET A 145 11.44 14.80 -8.39
N HIS A 146 11.16 15.22 -7.15
CA HIS A 146 12.06 16.12 -6.42
C HIS A 146 12.77 15.52 -5.20
N HIS A 147 12.33 14.37 -4.69
CA HIS A 147 12.96 13.73 -3.53
C HIS A 147 13.10 12.22 -3.72
N ALA A 148 14.32 11.71 -3.59
CA ALA A 148 14.58 10.27 -3.55
C ALA A 148 14.00 9.70 -2.25
N ILE A 149 12.83 9.08 -2.34
CA ILE A 149 12.24 8.30 -1.24
C ILE A 149 12.84 6.90 -1.34
N SER A 150 13.59 6.47 -0.32
CA SER A 150 14.17 5.12 -0.30
C SER A 150 13.10 4.06 -0.02
N GLY A 151 13.32 2.83 -0.48
CA GLY A 151 12.43 1.70 -0.19
C GLY A 151 12.17 1.45 1.30
N ALA A 152 13.22 1.58 2.11
CA ALA A 152 13.11 1.45 3.57
C ALA A 152 12.13 2.46 4.18
N ARG A 153 12.12 3.69 3.68
CA ARG A 153 11.21 4.76 4.11
C ARG A 153 9.75 4.43 3.81
N ILE A 154 9.50 3.79 2.67
CA ILE A 154 8.17 3.34 2.26
C ILE A 154 7.69 2.19 3.13
N ARG A 155 8.55 1.22 3.42
CA ARG A 155 8.23 0.14 4.36
C ARG A 155 7.76 0.68 5.72
N HIS A 156 8.39 1.74 6.22
CA HIS A 156 7.97 2.34 7.49
C HIS A 156 6.58 3.00 7.42
N ILE A 157 6.15 3.51 6.26
CA ILE A 157 4.77 4.01 6.06
C ILE A 157 3.77 2.84 6.11
N PHE A 158 4.12 1.71 5.51
CA PHE A 158 3.23 0.56 5.39
C PHE A 158 3.17 -0.34 6.62
N SER A 159 4.25 -0.43 7.38
CA SER A 159 4.34 -1.35 8.53
C SER A 159 3.21 -1.15 9.56
N PRO A 160 2.80 0.08 9.91
CA PRO A 160 1.70 0.30 10.85
C PRO A 160 0.31 -0.06 10.31
N LEU A 161 0.14 -0.14 8.99
CA LEU A 161 -1.15 -0.40 8.37
C LEU A 161 -1.53 -1.88 8.40
N HIS A 162 -0.63 -2.77 8.83
CA HIS A 162 -0.90 -4.21 9.00
C HIS A 162 -1.67 -4.80 7.81
N LEU A 163 -1.02 -4.78 6.64
CA LEU A 163 -1.59 -5.04 5.31
C LEU A 163 -1.99 -6.50 5.03
N LEU A 164 -2.36 -7.27 6.05
CA LEU A 164 -2.68 -8.69 5.93
C LEU A 164 -3.98 -8.95 5.17
N SER A 165 -4.90 -7.98 5.11
CA SER A 165 -6.12 -8.06 4.30
C SER A 165 -5.96 -7.50 2.88
N VAL A 166 -4.79 -6.99 2.52
CA VAL A 166 -4.59 -6.42 1.19
C VAL A 166 -4.41 -7.56 0.18
N THR A 167 -5.34 -7.65 -0.77
CA THR A 167 -5.33 -8.65 -1.85
C THR A 167 -4.98 -8.03 -3.19
N SER A 168 -5.23 -6.73 -3.38
CA SER A 168 -4.93 -6.01 -4.62
C SER A 168 -4.10 -4.76 -4.32
N LEU A 169 -3.00 -4.58 -5.04
CA LEU A 169 -2.08 -3.45 -4.88
C LEU A 169 -1.91 -2.73 -6.21
N MET A 170 -2.13 -1.42 -6.24
CA MET A 170 -1.71 -0.55 -7.33
C MET A 170 -0.54 0.32 -6.90
N LEU A 171 0.52 0.35 -7.70
CA LEU A 171 1.70 1.16 -7.47
C LEU A 171 1.89 2.15 -8.60
N TYR A 172 2.05 3.42 -8.27
CA TYR A 172 2.44 4.47 -9.19
C TYR A 172 3.61 5.26 -8.61
N SER A 173 4.75 5.29 -9.31
CA SER A 173 5.95 6.02 -8.84
C SER A 173 6.55 7.00 -9.86
N GLY A 174 5.82 7.32 -10.92
CA GLY A 174 6.31 8.20 -11.99
C GLY A 174 7.65 7.72 -12.59
N SER A 175 8.66 8.59 -12.57
CA SER A 175 10.01 8.26 -13.06
C SER A 175 10.95 7.72 -11.96
N LEU A 176 10.47 7.66 -10.71
CA LEU A 176 11.31 7.30 -9.57
C LEU A 176 11.67 5.81 -9.57
N SER A 177 12.94 5.53 -9.27
CA SER A 177 13.45 4.19 -9.00
C SER A 177 13.29 3.86 -7.52
N ILE A 178 12.12 3.37 -7.14
CA ILE A 178 11.83 2.98 -5.75
C ILE A 178 12.11 1.49 -5.57
N ASP A 179 12.87 1.14 -4.53
CA ASP A 179 13.03 -0.25 -4.09
C ASP A 179 11.81 -0.72 -3.29
N TRP A 180 10.91 -1.46 -3.94
CA TRP A 180 9.69 -1.98 -3.34
C TRP A 180 9.92 -3.30 -2.58
N SER A 181 11.09 -3.93 -2.69
CA SER A 181 11.36 -5.24 -2.07
C SER A 181 10.98 -5.29 -0.58
N PRO A 182 11.36 -4.30 0.26
CA PRO A 182 11.02 -4.33 1.68
C PRO A 182 9.51 -4.23 1.96
N THR A 183 8.74 -3.66 1.05
CA THR A 183 7.28 -3.54 1.15
C THR A 183 6.58 -4.80 0.65
N LEU A 184 7.01 -5.34 -0.49
CA LEU A 184 6.44 -6.56 -1.09
C LEU A 184 6.55 -7.77 -0.16
N VAL A 185 7.59 -7.82 0.67
CA VAL A 185 7.79 -8.88 1.67
C VAL A 185 6.73 -8.85 2.78
N MET A 186 6.13 -7.69 3.07
CA MET A 186 5.07 -7.59 4.08
C MET A 186 3.69 -7.98 3.56
N LEU A 187 3.53 -8.08 2.23
CA LEU A 187 2.27 -8.24 1.53
C LEU A 187 1.98 -9.71 1.24
N GLN A 188 1.70 -10.46 2.30
CA GLN A 188 1.58 -11.92 2.24
C GLN A 188 0.33 -12.40 1.49
N SER A 189 -0.75 -11.62 1.53
CA SER A 189 -2.05 -11.98 0.96
C SER A 189 -2.35 -11.33 -0.39
N VAL A 190 -1.39 -10.61 -0.97
CA VAL A 190 -1.59 -9.93 -2.26
C VAL A 190 -1.63 -10.96 -3.39
N GLU A 191 -2.74 -10.95 -4.11
CA GLU A 191 -3.06 -11.78 -5.27
C GLU A 191 -2.81 -11.01 -6.57
N GLU A 192 -3.02 -9.70 -6.57
CA GLU A 192 -2.89 -8.85 -7.75
C GLU A 192 -1.97 -7.65 -7.50
N ILE A 193 -1.03 -7.40 -8.42
CA ILE A 193 -0.25 -6.16 -8.43
C ILE A 193 -0.38 -5.47 -9.79
N SER A 194 -0.79 -4.21 -9.76
CA SER A 194 -0.80 -3.30 -10.91
C SER A 194 0.30 -2.24 -10.75
N VAL A 195 1.15 -2.10 -11.76
CA VAL A 195 2.29 -1.18 -11.77
C VAL A 195 2.08 -0.14 -12.88
N LEU A 196 1.84 1.10 -12.48
CA LEU A 196 1.65 2.25 -13.37
C LEU A 196 2.86 3.18 -13.31
N SER A 197 3.44 3.56 -14.46
CA SER A 197 4.64 4.45 -14.51
C SER A 197 5.66 4.13 -13.40
N CYS A 198 6.31 2.98 -13.52
CA CYS A 198 7.47 2.64 -12.71
C CYS A 198 8.53 2.11 -13.66
N LYS A 199 9.80 2.09 -13.26
CA LYS A 199 10.83 1.33 -13.97
C LYS A 199 10.52 -0.17 -13.85
N TRP A 200 9.78 -0.71 -14.82
CA TRP A 200 9.19 -2.06 -14.71
C TRP A 200 10.24 -3.15 -14.55
N ASN A 201 11.36 -3.04 -15.26
CA ASN A 201 12.49 -3.97 -15.14
C ASN A 201 13.01 -4.04 -13.69
N LEU A 202 13.19 -2.89 -13.04
CA LEU A 202 13.64 -2.84 -11.65
C LEU A 202 12.59 -3.41 -10.71
N PHE A 203 11.32 -3.06 -10.90
CA PHE A 203 10.22 -3.62 -10.10
C PHE A 203 10.16 -5.14 -10.21
N VAL A 204 10.26 -5.68 -11.42
CA VAL A 204 10.25 -7.13 -11.66
C VAL A 204 11.40 -7.81 -10.92
N CYS A 205 12.62 -7.26 -10.94
CA CYS A 205 13.74 -7.82 -10.18
C CYS A 205 13.43 -7.91 -8.67
N MET A 206 12.68 -6.96 -8.11
CA MET A 206 12.27 -6.96 -6.69
C MET A 206 11.26 -8.08 -6.36
N LEU A 207 10.54 -8.63 -7.35
CA LEU A 207 9.68 -9.80 -7.13
C LEU A 207 10.47 -11.10 -6.95
N SER A 208 11.78 -11.08 -7.19
CA SER A 208 12.70 -12.21 -7.04
C SER A 208 13.69 -12.08 -5.89
N THR A 209 13.64 -10.99 -5.13
CA THR A 209 14.54 -10.84 -3.97
C THR A 209 14.23 -11.91 -2.94
N VAL A 210 15.19 -12.83 -2.80
CA VAL A 210 15.17 -13.94 -1.87
C VAL A 210 15.23 -13.41 -0.44
N MET A 211 14.24 -13.75 0.38
CA MET A 211 14.27 -13.44 1.80
C MET A 211 14.96 -14.55 2.59
N PRO A 212 15.87 -14.23 3.52
CA PRO A 212 16.25 -15.17 4.55
C PRO A 212 15.00 -15.46 5.40
N VAL A 213 14.72 -16.74 5.62
CA VAL A 213 13.55 -17.21 6.38
C VAL A 213 13.56 -16.56 7.76
N GLN A 214 12.74 -15.54 7.98
CA GLN A 214 12.50 -15.04 9.33
C GLN A 214 11.57 -16.03 10.00
N ALA A 215 12.17 -16.85 10.86
CA ALA A 215 11.50 -17.86 11.65
C ALA A 215 10.35 -17.24 12.44
N GLN A 216 9.12 -17.71 12.18
CA GLN A 216 8.18 -18.05 13.24
C GLN A 216 7.04 -18.98 12.78
N HIS A 217 6.73 -19.10 11.48
CA HIS A 217 5.62 -19.99 11.05
C HIS A 217 5.81 -20.84 9.77
N ALA A 218 7.01 -20.92 9.18
CA ALA A 218 7.25 -21.77 8.01
C ALA A 218 7.81 -23.15 8.40
N ILE A 219 6.96 -24.19 8.37
CA ILE A 219 7.33 -25.61 8.51
C ILE A 219 8.09 -26.15 7.27
N ARG A 220 8.39 -25.32 6.26
CA ARG A 220 9.18 -25.72 5.09
C ARG A 220 10.43 -24.86 4.97
N GLN A 221 11.58 -25.54 5.00
CA GLN A 221 12.87 -24.99 4.62
C GLN A 221 12.81 -24.62 3.13
N GLY A 222 12.50 -23.37 2.82
CA GLY A 222 12.41 -22.86 1.47
C GLY A 222 12.65 -21.36 1.45
N VAL A 223 13.30 -20.88 0.39
CA VAL A 223 13.34 -19.47 0.04
C VAL A 223 11.89 -19.01 -0.19
N GLN A 224 11.43 -18.01 0.56
CA GLN A 224 10.09 -17.46 0.36
C GLN A 224 10.18 -16.23 -0.56
N MET A 225 9.52 -16.30 -1.71
CA MET A 225 9.37 -15.17 -2.61
C MET A 225 8.42 -14.12 -2.01
N PRO A 226 8.62 -12.81 -2.27
CA PRO A 226 7.68 -11.76 -1.88
C PRO A 226 6.30 -12.02 -2.48
N CYS A 227 5.21 -11.62 -1.80
CA CYS A 227 3.83 -11.83 -2.26
C CYS A 227 3.58 -13.28 -2.72
N PRO A 228 3.52 -14.25 -1.79
CA PRO A 228 3.37 -15.68 -2.12
C PRO A 228 2.00 -16.04 -2.70
N CYS A 229 0.99 -15.19 -2.56
CA CYS A 229 -0.35 -15.39 -3.15
C CYS A 229 -0.50 -14.76 -4.54
N LEU A 230 0.55 -14.12 -5.08
CA LEU A 230 0.47 -13.35 -6.32
C LEU A 230 0.13 -14.22 -7.52
N CYS A 231 -1.06 -14.03 -8.08
CA CYS A 231 -1.56 -14.72 -9.28
C CYS A 231 -1.66 -13.81 -10.50
N ARG A 232 -1.77 -12.48 -10.31
CA ARG A 232 -1.93 -11.51 -11.41
C ARG A 232 -0.93 -10.37 -11.34
N LEU A 233 -0.26 -10.10 -12.46
CA LEU A 233 0.62 -8.96 -12.65
C LEU A 233 0.15 -8.09 -13.81
N GLN A 234 0.01 -6.79 -13.58
CA GLN A 234 -0.37 -5.84 -14.60
C GLN A 234 0.62 -4.69 -14.69
N PHE A 235 1.06 -4.37 -15.90
CA PHE A 235 1.98 -3.28 -16.21
C PHE A 235 1.31 -2.33 -17.20
N THR A 236 1.23 -1.05 -16.87
CA THR A 236 0.56 -0.04 -17.70
C THR A 236 1.32 1.27 -17.66
N HIS A 237 1.67 1.83 -18.83
CA HIS A 237 2.13 3.22 -18.86
C HIS A 237 0.90 4.08 -19.09
N PRO A 238 0.56 5.03 -18.20
CA PRO A 238 -0.40 6.07 -18.54
C PRO A 238 0.08 6.75 -19.82
N CYS A 239 -0.86 7.02 -20.72
CA CYS A 239 -0.61 7.56 -22.05
C CYS A 239 -0.01 8.96 -21.98
N ASP A 240 1.27 9.05 -21.67
CA ASP A 240 2.07 10.24 -21.91
C ASP A 240 2.83 9.99 -23.22
N LEU A 241 2.49 10.76 -24.26
CA LEU A 241 3.01 10.62 -25.64
C LEU A 241 4.55 10.68 -25.73
N HIS A 242 5.21 11.08 -24.65
CA HIS A 242 6.66 11.25 -24.55
C HIS A 242 7.36 10.24 -23.64
N CYS A 243 6.62 9.40 -22.91
CA CYS A 243 7.16 8.41 -21.96
C CYS A 243 6.62 7.00 -22.18
N CYS A 244 6.33 6.64 -23.43
CA CYS A 244 6.19 5.24 -23.82
C CYS A 244 7.56 4.56 -23.70
N GLU A 245 7.96 4.17 -22.49
CA GLU A 245 8.90 3.07 -22.33
C GLU A 245 8.21 1.86 -22.98
N ILE A 246 8.60 1.59 -24.22
CA ILE A 246 8.30 0.33 -24.90
C ILE A 246 8.83 -0.74 -23.96
N ALA A 247 8.02 -1.75 -23.65
CA ALA A 247 8.43 -2.90 -22.85
C ALA A 247 9.79 -3.40 -23.37
N ASP A 248 10.87 -3.06 -22.66
CA ASP A 248 12.20 -3.27 -23.20
C ASP A 248 12.59 -4.74 -23.05
N THR A 249 13.61 -5.18 -23.79
CA THR A 249 14.03 -6.57 -23.77
C THR A 249 14.46 -7.01 -22.37
N LEU A 250 15.06 -6.11 -21.58
CA LEU A 250 15.51 -6.39 -20.23
C LEU A 250 14.32 -6.69 -19.30
N PHE A 251 13.25 -5.91 -19.38
CA PHE A 251 12.02 -6.14 -18.66
C PHE A 251 11.41 -7.50 -19.00
N LEU A 252 11.29 -7.83 -20.29
CA LEU A 252 10.71 -9.11 -20.73
C LEU A 252 11.58 -10.31 -20.28
N GLU A 253 12.90 -10.17 -20.36
CA GLU A 253 13.85 -11.18 -19.89
C GLU A 253 13.75 -11.38 -18.37
N SER A 254 13.81 -10.29 -17.59
CA SER A 254 13.64 -10.33 -16.14
C SER A 254 12.29 -10.91 -15.75
N LEU A 255 11.21 -10.54 -16.43
CA LEU A 255 9.86 -11.02 -16.13
C LEU A 255 9.76 -12.52 -16.37
N THR A 256 10.30 -13.00 -17.48
CA THR A 256 10.36 -14.45 -17.78
C THR A 256 11.10 -15.20 -16.67
N ILE A 257 12.27 -14.70 -16.24
CA ILE A 257 13.08 -15.32 -15.19
C ILE A 257 12.30 -15.38 -13.87
N VAL A 258 11.66 -14.29 -13.47
CA VAL A 258 10.86 -14.23 -12.23
C VAL A 258 9.68 -15.20 -12.27
N LEU A 259 8.96 -15.28 -13.39
CA LEU A 259 7.84 -16.21 -13.55
C LEU A 259 8.30 -17.67 -13.48
N ASP A 260 9.46 -17.99 -14.08
CA ASP A 260 10.03 -19.33 -14.04
C ASP A 260 10.48 -19.74 -12.63
N MET A 261 11.12 -18.83 -11.87
CA MET A 261 11.49 -19.08 -10.47
C MET A 261 10.25 -19.33 -9.62
N ARG A 262 9.24 -18.47 -9.72
CA ARG A 262 7.96 -18.57 -9.02
C ARG A 262 7.23 -19.88 -9.31
N ARG A 263 7.21 -20.32 -10.57
CA ARG A 263 6.64 -21.61 -10.96
C ARG A 263 7.37 -22.79 -10.32
N THR A 264 8.70 -22.71 -10.23
CA THR A 264 9.53 -23.75 -9.60
C THR A 264 9.21 -23.89 -8.11
N ASP A 265 8.91 -22.77 -7.45
CA ASP A 265 8.53 -22.72 -6.02
C ASP A 265 7.04 -23.01 -5.76
N SER A 266 6.29 -23.50 -6.75
CA SER A 266 4.84 -23.75 -6.67
C SER A 266 3.98 -22.51 -6.38
N VAL A 267 4.48 -21.32 -6.71
CA VAL A 267 3.80 -20.02 -6.57
C VAL A 267 3.62 -19.42 -7.97
N SER A 268 2.79 -20.02 -8.81
CA SER A 268 2.66 -19.55 -10.20
C SER A 268 1.83 -18.28 -10.32
N VAL A 269 2.34 -17.30 -11.04
CA VAL A 269 1.53 -16.18 -11.57
C VAL A 269 0.75 -16.71 -12.76
N GLU A 270 -0.57 -16.69 -12.67
CA GLU A 270 -1.50 -17.21 -13.67
C GLU A 270 -1.70 -16.23 -14.82
N GLU A 271 -1.68 -14.94 -14.52
CA GLU A 271 -2.02 -13.90 -15.47
C GLU A 271 -1.01 -12.76 -15.48
N VAL A 272 -0.54 -12.40 -16.67
CA VAL A 272 0.32 -11.24 -16.91
C VAL A 272 -0.34 -10.36 -17.97
N VAL A 273 -0.53 -9.08 -17.66
CA VAL A 273 -1.11 -8.09 -18.56
C VAL A 273 -0.09 -6.96 -18.77
N ILE A 274 0.26 -6.68 -20.02
CA ILE A 274 1.16 -5.58 -20.40
C ILE A 274 0.41 -4.66 -21.34
N GLN A 275 0.22 -3.40 -20.96
CA GLN A 275 -0.51 -2.39 -21.74
C GLN A 275 -1.91 -2.88 -22.20
N GLY A 276 -2.64 -3.54 -21.29
CA GLY A 276 -3.96 -4.09 -21.57
C GLY A 276 -3.98 -5.37 -22.41
N LYS A 277 -2.81 -5.89 -22.83
CA LYS A 277 -2.71 -7.17 -23.54
C LYS A 277 -2.32 -8.28 -22.58
N HIS A 278 -3.07 -9.38 -22.57
CA HIS A 278 -2.67 -10.60 -21.87
C HIS A 278 -1.46 -11.20 -22.57
N VAL A 279 -0.45 -11.60 -21.79
CA VAL A 279 0.78 -12.19 -22.31
C VAL A 279 1.03 -13.52 -21.61
N SER A 280 1.10 -14.59 -22.40
CA SER A 280 1.44 -15.91 -21.91
C SER A 280 2.95 -16.05 -21.68
N LEU A 281 3.33 -16.95 -20.78
CA LEU A 281 4.75 -17.30 -20.56
C LEU A 281 5.42 -17.82 -21.84
N LYS A 282 4.66 -18.48 -22.73
CA LYS A 282 5.16 -18.93 -24.03
C LYS A 282 5.53 -17.73 -24.90
N GLU A 283 4.66 -16.73 -25.02
CA GLU A 283 4.92 -15.52 -25.79
C GLU A 283 6.13 -14.75 -25.23
N LEU A 284 6.26 -14.61 -23.91
CA LEU A 284 7.44 -13.99 -23.29
C LEU A 284 8.75 -14.71 -23.69
N ARG A 285 8.74 -16.05 -23.72
CA ARG A 285 9.89 -16.86 -24.15
C ARG A 285 10.13 -16.77 -25.66
N THR A 286 9.10 -16.64 -26.47
CA THR A 286 9.23 -16.45 -27.93
C THR A 286 9.74 -15.05 -28.27
N LEU A 287 9.35 -14.03 -27.50
CA LEU A 287 9.86 -12.66 -27.62
C LEU A 287 11.36 -12.57 -27.28
N LYS A 288 11.85 -13.42 -26.36
CA LYS A 288 13.29 -13.64 -26.15
C LYS A 288 14.01 -14.17 -27.42
N MET A 289 13.31 -14.91 -28.27
CA MET A 289 13.84 -15.49 -29.51
C MET A 289 13.64 -14.59 -30.74
N MET A 290 12.64 -13.71 -30.73
CA MET A 290 12.40 -12.71 -31.79
C MET A 290 13.28 -11.47 -31.61
N LYS A 291 14.60 -11.65 -31.55
CA LYS A 291 15.53 -10.54 -31.79
C LYS A 291 15.66 -10.33 -33.31
N HIS A 292 15.05 -9.26 -33.84
CA HIS A 292 15.56 -8.39 -34.93
C HIS A 292 14.52 -7.59 -35.74
N GLY A 293 13.38 -7.12 -35.21
CA GLY A 293 12.64 -6.18 -36.07
C GLY A 293 11.36 -5.50 -35.61
N GLU A 294 10.63 -5.99 -34.62
CA GLU A 294 9.29 -5.43 -34.37
C GLU A 294 9.21 -4.69 -33.05
N VAL A 295 9.18 -3.36 -33.19
CA VAL A 295 8.75 -2.43 -32.15
C VAL A 295 7.30 -2.78 -31.80
N TRP A 296 7.08 -3.25 -30.58
CA TRP A 296 5.74 -3.34 -29.99
C TRP A 296 5.19 -1.92 -29.82
N GLY A 297 4.47 -1.45 -30.84
CA GLY A 297 3.93 -0.09 -30.86
C GLY A 297 3.01 0.25 -32.04
N ASN A 298 3.07 -0.48 -33.16
CA ASN A 298 2.19 -0.18 -34.30
C ASN A 298 1.42 -1.42 -34.74
N SER A 299 0.19 -1.57 -34.23
CA SER A 299 -0.85 -2.31 -34.94
C SER A 299 -2.23 -1.82 -34.50
N ALA A 300 -2.96 -1.29 -35.49
CA ALA A 300 -4.39 -0.99 -35.54
C ALA A 300 -4.86 0.44 -35.20
N HIS A 301 -4.55 1.40 -36.09
CA HIS A 301 -5.62 2.18 -36.73
C HIS A 301 -5.62 1.84 -38.23
N LEU A 302 -6.57 0.99 -38.63
CA LEU A 302 -7.15 0.92 -39.97
C LEU A 302 -8.66 0.80 -39.77
#